data_AF-A0A924KET7-F1
#
_entry.id   AF-A0A924KET7-F1
#
_cell.length_a   1.000
_cell.length_b   1.000
_cell.length_c   1.000
_cell.angle_alpha   90.00
_cell.angle_beta   90.00
_cell.angle_gamma   90.00
#
_symmetry.space_group_name_H-M   'P 1'
#
loop_
_entity.id
_entity.type
_entity.pdbx_description
1 polymer ?
#
loop_
_entity_poly.entity_id
_entity_poly.type
_entity_poly.pdbx_seq_one_letter_code
_entity_poly.pdbx_strand_id
1 'polypeptide(L)' 'MKNFFILIALFMPSLAVAQDITQHYKIYGVKNGKITTIDAIINHLNSANVLFFGEEHNDSIGHYLETELFKKMAIT' A
#
# COMPACT_ATOMS: atom_id res chain seq x y z
N MET A 1 0.18 4.93 -44.22
CA MET A 1 0.99 4.21 -43.21
C MET A 1 1.31 5.05 -41.97
N LYS A 2 1.74 6.32 -42.09
CA LYS A 2 2.01 7.21 -40.93
C LYS A 2 0.87 7.28 -39.90
N ASN A 3 -0.38 7.42 -40.35
CA ASN A 3 -1.53 7.56 -39.47
C ASN A 3 -1.84 6.27 -38.68
N PHE A 4 -1.42 5.10 -39.18
CA PHE A 4 -1.60 3.82 -38.48
C PHE A 4 -0.67 3.71 -37.27
N PHE A 5 0.59 4.11 -37.41
CA PHE A 5 1.54 4.15 -36.29
C PHE A 5 1.14 5.15 -35.20
N ILE A 6 0.53 6.28 -35.59
CA ILE A 6 -0.01 7.26 -34.63
C ILE A 6 -1.16 6.65 -33.82
N LEU A 7 -2.08 5.92 -34.47
CA LEU A 7 -3.18 5.24 -33.78
C LEU A 7 -2.68 4.17 -32.81
N ILE A 8 -1.65 3.39 -33.19
CA ILE A 8 -1.02 2.41 -32.29
C ILE A 8 -0.37 3.10 -31.09
N ALA A 9 0.36 4.19 -31.32
CA ALA A 9 1.02 4.94 -30.24
C ALA A 9 0.01 5.55 -29.24
N LEU A 10 -1.15 5.99 -29.72
CA LEU A 10 -2.23 6.49 -28.86
C LEU A 10 -2.92 5.39 -28.05
N PHE A 11 -2.93 4.14 -28.54
CA PHE A 11 -3.54 3.01 -27.84
C PHE A 11 -2.60 2.34 -26.83
N MET A 12 -1.28 2.53 -26.96
CA MET A 12 -0.26 1.93 -26.08
C MET A 12 -0.51 2.12 -24.57
N PRO A 13 -0.92 3.31 -24.09
CA PRO A 13 -1.18 3.51 -22.66
C PRO A 13 -2.31 2.65 -22.08
N SER A 14 -3.23 2.13 -22.90
CA SER A 14 -4.32 1.27 -22.40
C SER A 14 -3.83 -0.11 -21.92
N LEU A 15 -2.57 -0.47 -22.24
CA LEU A 15 -1.91 -1.68 -21.77
C LEU A 15 -1.10 -1.46 -20.50
N ALA A 16 -1.01 -0.21 -20.01
CA ALA A 16 -0.32 0.09 -18.78
C ALA A 16 -1.11 -0.45 -17.58
N VAL A 17 -0.40 -1.12 -16.67
CA VAL A 17 -0.94 -1.56 -15.37
C VAL A 17 -0.39 -0.63 -14.30
N ALA A 18 -1.23 -0.21 -13.36
CA ALA A 18 -0.80 0.57 -12.21
C ALA A 18 0.20 -0.24 -11.36
N GLN A 19 1.11 0.45 -10.66
CA GLN A 19 2.05 -0.21 -9.75
C GLN A 19 1.30 -0.84 -8.57
N ASP A 20 1.56 -2.12 -8.29
CA ASP A 20 1.04 -2.78 -7.11
C ASP A 20 1.88 -2.39 -5.89
N ILE A 21 1.38 -1.41 -5.14
CA ILE A 21 2.02 -0.88 -3.93
C ILE A 21 2.27 -1.96 -2.86
N THR A 22 1.52 -3.06 -2.86
CA THR A 22 1.69 -4.14 -1.89
C THR A 22 3.01 -4.89 -2.06
N GLN A 23 3.65 -4.79 -3.24
CA GLN A 23 4.98 -5.35 -3.52
C GLN A 23 6.13 -4.46 -3.06
N HIS A 24 5.84 -3.21 -2.68
CA HIS A 24 6.85 -2.18 -2.41
C HIS A 24 7.13 -1.97 -0.92
N TYR A 25 6.53 -2.77 -0.04
CA TYR A 25 6.83 -2.76 1.39
C TYR A 25 6.75 -4.16 2.00
N LYS A 26 7.38 -4.31 3.16
CA LYS A 26 7.24 -5.49 4.03
C LYS A 26 7.07 -5.00 5.45
N ILE A 27 6.12 -5.59 6.16
CA ILE A 27 5.91 -5.29 7.58
C ILE A 27 6.56 -6.40 8.38
N TYR A 28 7.38 -6.05 9.36
CA TYR A 28 8.04 -7.01 10.23
C TYR A 28 7.53 -6.88 11.66
N GLY A 29 7.12 -8.00 12.25
CA GLY A 29 6.76 -8.05 13.67
C GLY A 29 8.01 -8.02 14.54
N VAL A 30 8.15 -6.99 15.40
CA VAL A 30 9.35 -6.82 16.25
C VAL A 30 9.61 -7.98 17.21
N LYS A 31 8.56 -8.69 17.66
CA LYS A 31 8.70 -9.80 18.62
C LYS A 31 9.35 -11.06 18.04
N ASN A 32 9.14 -11.33 16.76
CA ASN A 32 9.54 -12.58 16.11
C ASN A 32 10.34 -12.40 14.82
N GLY A 33 10.53 -11.16 14.36
CA GLY A 33 11.23 -10.82 13.12
C GLY A 33 10.53 -11.34 11.85
N LYS A 34 9.28 -11.79 11.94
CA LYS A 34 8.55 -12.38 10.81
C LYS A 34 7.77 -11.34 10.04
N ILE A 35 7.60 -11.60 8.74
CA ILE A 35 6.73 -10.80 7.89
C ILE A 35 5.28 -10.93 8.39
N THR A 36 4.57 -9.82 8.43
CA THR A 36 3.16 -9.73 8.83
C THR A 36 2.39 -8.86 7.83
N THR A 37 1.07 -8.80 7.98
CA THR A 37 0.17 -8.01 7.14
C THR A 37 -0.55 -6.92 7.93
N ILE A 38 -1.15 -5.96 7.23
CA ILE A 38 -2.00 -4.93 7.84
C ILE A 38 -3.19 -5.58 8.56
N ASP A 39 -3.82 -6.60 7.97
CA ASP A 39 -4.94 -7.30 8.60
C ASP A 39 -4.55 -8.00 9.91
N ALA A 40 -3.34 -8.55 9.98
CA ALA A 40 -2.82 -9.11 11.22
C ALA A 40 -2.60 -8.03 12.30
N ILE A 41 -2.18 -6.81 11.91
CA ILE A 41 -2.11 -5.67 12.83
C ILE A 41 -3.51 -5.32 13.34
N ILE A 42 -4.50 -5.15 12.46
CA ILE A 42 -5.88 -4.82 12.82
C ILE A 42 -6.44 -5.84 13.83
N ASN A 43 -6.21 -7.14 13.61
CA ASN A 43 -6.64 -8.17 14.56
C ASN A 43 -6.02 -8.02 15.95
N HIS A 44 -4.78 -7.54 16.05
CA HIS A 44 -4.12 -7.26 17.33
C HIS A 44 -4.64 -5.98 17.99
N LEU A 45 -5.13 -5.00 17.21
CA LEU A 45 -5.68 -3.74 17.73
C LEU A 45 -6.93 -3.96 18.59
N ASN A 46 -7.66 -5.07 18.43
CA ASN A 46 -8.77 -5.45 19.32
C ASN A 46 -8.38 -5.49 20.82
N SER A 47 -7.08 -5.68 21.11
CA SER A 47 -6.54 -5.72 22.47
C SER A 47 -5.85 -4.41 22.89
N ALA A 48 -5.77 -3.42 22.01
CA ALA A 48 -5.08 -2.16 22.23
C ALA A 48 -6.06 -0.99 22.36
N ASN A 49 -5.81 -0.08 23.29
CA ASN A 49 -6.62 1.14 23.44
C ASN A 49 -6.06 2.33 22.65
N VAL A 50 -4.76 2.35 22.39
CA VAL A 50 -4.06 3.43 21.70
C VAL A 50 -3.06 2.82 20.72
N LEU A 51 -3.06 3.32 19.49
CA LEU A 51 -2.07 3.02 18.46
C LEU A 51 -1.22 4.26 18.21
N PHE A 52 0.10 4.09 18.27
CA PHE A 52 1.05 5.10 17.80
C PHE A 52 1.54 4.67 16.42
N PHE A 53 1.33 5.53 15.42
CA PHE A 53 1.87 5.36 14.08
C PHE A 53 3.01 6.37 13.89
N GLY A 54 4.23 5.87 13.72
CA GLY A 54 5.41 6.70 13.48
C GLY A 54 5.84 6.56 12.02
N GLU A 55 6.10 7.70 11.37
CA GLU A 55 6.53 7.76 9.98
C GLU A 55 7.64 8.80 9.76
N GLU A 56 8.36 8.63 8.65
CA GLU A 56 9.22 9.69 8.11
C GLU A 56 8.37 10.55 7.16
N HIS A 57 8.30 11.86 7.40
CA HIS A 57 7.33 12.74 6.71
C HIS A 57 7.48 12.82 5.18
N ASN A 58 8.62 12.40 4.63
CA ASN A 58 8.85 12.38 3.18
C ASN A 58 8.86 10.94 2.61
N ASP A 59 8.26 9.98 3.31
CA ASP A 59 8.12 8.60 2.84
C ASP A 59 6.69 8.32 2.32
N SER A 60 6.57 8.18 1.00
CA SER A 60 5.30 7.84 0.35
C SER A 60 4.69 6.50 0.81
N ILE A 61 5.51 5.54 1.23
CA ILE A 61 5.03 4.26 1.74
C ILE A 61 4.45 4.44 3.14
N GLY A 62 5.09 5.24 4.00
CA GLY A 62 4.56 5.65 5.30
C GLY A 62 3.16 6.24 5.21
N HIS A 63 3.00 7.28 4.37
CA HIS A 63 1.70 7.94 4.13
C HIS A 63 0.62 6.97 3.62
N TYR A 64 1.00 6.06 2.71
CA TYR A 64 0.09 5.03 2.22
C TYR A 64 -0.35 4.08 3.33
N LEU A 65 0.59 3.56 4.12
CA LEU A 65 0.31 2.62 5.21
C LEU A 65 -0.53 3.25 6.32
N GLU A 66 -0.29 4.52 6.66
CA GLU A 66 -1.10 5.27 7.62
C GLU A 66 -2.57 5.30 7.16
N THR A 67 -2.77 5.72 5.92
CA THR A 67 -4.10 5.82 5.32
C THR A 67 -4.81 4.47 5.25
N GLU A 68 -4.12 3.42 4.81
CA GLU A 68 -4.69 2.07 4.70
C GLU A 68 -5.05 1.46 6.06
N LEU A 69 -4.20 1.65 7.07
CA LEU A 69 -4.47 1.20 8.43
C LEU A 69 -5.69 1.92 9.01
N PHE A 70 -5.76 3.25 8.85
CA PHE A 70 -6.90 4.05 9.29
C PHE A 70 -8.22 3.61 8.64
N LYS A 71 -8.24 3.39 7.32
CA LYS A 71 -9.42 2.89 6.61
C LYS A 71 -9.89 1.54 7.14
N LYS A 72 -8.97 0.60 7.38
CA LYS A 72 -9.31 -0.73 7.88
C LYS A 72 -9.83 -0.69 9.31
N MET A 73 -9.31 0.19 10.16
CA MET A 73 -9.85 0.43 11.50
C MET A 73 -11.29 0.95 11.46
N ALA A 74 -11.63 1.82 10.51
CA ALA A 74 -12.97 2.40 10.41
C ALA A 74 -14.06 1.42 9.93
N ILE A 75 -13.67 0.30 9.32
CA ILE A 75 -14.58 -0.73 8.79
C ILE A 75 -14.81 -1.86 9.82
N THR A 76 -14.04 -1.88 10.92
CA THR A 76 -14.15 -2.86 12.01
C THR A 76 -15.10 -2.36 13.08
#